data_AF-A0A554J2F8-F1
#
_entry.id   AF-A0A554J2F8-F1
#
_cell.length_a   1.000
_cell.length_b   1.000
_cell.length_c   1.000
_cell.angle_alpha   90.00
_cell.angle_beta   90.00
_cell.angle_gamma   90.00
#
_symmetry.space_group_name_H-M   'P 1'
#
loop_
_entity.id
_entity.type
_entity.pdbx_description
1 polymer ?
#
loop_
_entity_poly.entity_id
_entity_poly.type
_entity_poly.pdbx_seq_one_letter_code
_entity_poly.pdbx_strand_id
1 'polypeptide(L)'
;MPEIIVDRYGEKIAIAVSEQKLERFELNHGDGSLARMFQLLADRRHSLADVARHFGLSRERVRQIYHDNLEPYFDEGGGERHVLYSALRVHGKFPDYVLRVWRVARKQGIRVEHINYQDTEGRVWMTDHNALQLNGTFCQVRFGANIRNPSGKKSGFWTMVNVPVDEIEKFDFHVFVVQVPDIPEKFFIVPSKMLATIPRHNSVTKDRALREVYLPLGKWYEYSQDWKFPWNKYENAWHLLKEKKE
;
A
#
# COMPACT_ATOMS: atom_id res chain seq x y z
N MET A 1 22.23 24.36 21.58
CA MET A 1 20.90 24.26 20.96
C MET A 1 20.18 23.14 21.69
N PRO A 2 18.94 23.35 22.18
CA PRO A 2 18.18 22.26 22.80
C PRO A 2 17.99 21.11 21.81
N GLU A 3 18.07 19.89 22.32
CA GLU A 3 17.87 18.66 21.56
C GLU A 3 16.58 17.98 22.00
N ILE A 4 15.76 17.60 21.03
CA ILE A 4 14.56 16.80 21.25
C ILE A 4 14.87 15.37 20.84
N ILE A 5 14.71 14.43 21.76
CA ILE A 5 14.87 13.00 21.48
C ILE A 5 13.54 12.46 20.97
N VAL A 6 13.58 11.87 19.77
CA VAL A 6 12.42 11.23 19.14
C VAL A 6 12.75 9.78 18.87
N ASP A 7 11.82 8.89 19.20
CA ASP A 7 11.92 7.47 18.86
C ASP A 7 11.42 7.23 17.44
N ARG A 8 12.30 6.72 16.58
CA ARG A 8 12.02 6.25 15.23
C ARG A 8 12.24 4.74 15.18
N TYR A 9 11.17 3.95 15.29
CA TYR A 9 11.22 2.48 15.19
C TYR A 9 12.21 1.80 16.15
N GLY A 10 12.36 2.33 17.36
CA GLY A 10 13.30 1.86 18.38
C GLY A 10 14.67 2.54 18.31
N GLU A 11 14.90 3.43 17.34
CA GLU A 11 16.12 4.23 17.22
C GLU A 11 15.88 5.65 17.76
N LYS A 12 16.69 6.08 18.73
CA LYS A 12 16.58 7.42 19.33
C LYS A 12 17.35 8.43 18.49
N ILE A 13 16.64 9.38 17.91
CA ILE A 13 17.21 10.46 17.10
C ILE A 13 17.17 11.75 17.92
N ALA A 14 18.32 12.42 18.04
CA ALA A 14 18.41 13.76 18.63
C ALA A 14 18.23 14.82 17.54
N ILE A 15 17.18 15.61 17.65
CA ILE A 15 16.86 16.70 16.72
C ILE A 15 17.23 18.02 17.38
N ALA A 16 18.19 18.73 16.79
CA ALA A 16 18.59 20.06 17.27
C ALA A 16 17.55 21.10 16.85
N VAL A 17 17.00 21.83 17.82
CA VAL A 17 16.02 22.90 17.57
C VAL A 17 16.59 24.22 18.08
N SER A 18 16.25 25.33 17.42
CA SER A 18 16.61 26.64 17.98
C SER A 18 15.75 26.96 19.22
N GLU A 19 16.39 27.49 20.25
CA GLU A 19 15.78 27.81 21.55
C GLU A 19 14.59 28.77 21.39
N GLN A 20 14.74 29.78 20.53
CA GLN A 20 13.64 30.71 20.21
C GLN A 20 12.44 30.06 19.51
N LYS A 21 12.64 29.01 18.68
CA LYS A 21 11.54 28.28 18.04
C LYS A 21 10.83 27.38 19.05
N LEU A 22 11.59 26.77 19.95
CA LEU A 22 11.07 25.94 21.03
C LEU A 22 10.19 26.77 21.97
N GLU A 23 10.72 27.85 22.53
CA GLU A 23 10.01 28.72 23.48
C GLU A 23 8.70 29.28 22.89
N ARG A 24 8.73 29.75 21.64
CA ARG A 24 7.54 30.30 20.97
C ARG A 24 6.46 29.25 20.72
N PHE A 25 6.85 28.01 20.46
CA PHE A 25 5.90 26.93 20.23
C PHE A 25 5.30 26.47 21.56
N GLU A 26 6.13 26.28 22.58
CA GLU A 26 5.71 25.82 23.91
C GLU A 26 4.83 26.87 24.61
N LEU A 27 5.10 28.16 24.44
CA LEU A 27 4.26 29.22 25.00
C LEU A 27 2.81 29.19 24.47
N ASN A 28 2.60 28.67 23.26
CA ASN A 28 1.28 28.57 22.64
C ASN A 28 0.59 27.20 22.86
N HIS A 29 1.37 26.13 23.04
CA HIS A 29 0.84 24.76 23.05
C HIS A 29 1.17 23.96 24.33
N GLY A 30 1.82 24.60 25.31
CA GLY A 30 2.27 24.03 26.57
C GLY A 30 3.62 23.33 26.47
N ASP A 31 4.26 23.14 27.63
CA ASP A 31 5.58 22.53 27.74
C ASP A 31 5.63 21.12 27.12
N GLY A 32 6.72 20.83 26.40
CA GLY A 32 6.94 19.56 25.71
C GLY A 32 6.02 19.29 24.52
N SER A 33 5.21 20.26 24.11
CA SER A 33 4.30 20.12 22.95
C SER A 33 5.06 19.89 21.64
N LEU A 34 6.19 20.57 21.45
CA LEU A 34 7.02 20.39 20.26
C LEU A 34 7.62 18.97 20.21
N ALA A 35 8.08 18.45 21.35
CA ALA A 35 8.56 17.07 21.46
C ALA A 35 7.47 16.04 21.15
N ARG A 36 6.27 16.22 21.71
CA ARG A 36 5.10 15.36 21.39
C ARG A 36 4.74 15.43 19.91
N MET A 37 4.78 16.61 19.31
CA MET A 37 4.50 16.78 17.89
C MET A 37 5.53 16.05 17.02
N PHE A 38 6.82 16.17 17.33
CA PHE A 38 7.85 15.44 16.59
C PHE A 38 7.73 13.93 16.76
N GLN A 39 7.37 13.45 17.96
CA GLN A 39 7.10 12.03 18.18
C GLN A 39 5.94 11.52 17.33
N LEU A 40 4.85 12.31 17.23
CA LEU A 40 3.72 11.98 16.38
C LEU A 40 4.06 12.06 14.88
N LEU A 41 4.92 13.00 14.48
CA LEU A 41 5.38 13.12 13.09
C LEU A 41 6.33 11.99 12.68
N ALA A 42 7.11 11.46 13.62
CA ALA A 42 8.00 10.32 13.36
C ALA A 42 7.25 8.98 13.28
N ASP A 43 6.06 8.88 13.90
CA ASP A 43 5.20 7.70 13.83
C ASP A 43 4.36 7.69 12.53
N ARG A 44 4.61 6.69 11.67
CA ARG A 44 3.89 6.46 10.40
C ARG A 44 2.39 6.27 10.54
N ARG A 45 1.88 5.99 11.74
CA ARG A 45 0.44 5.80 11.98
C ARG A 45 -0.33 7.13 12.00
N HIS A 46 0.36 8.26 12.17
CA HIS A 46 -0.26 9.57 12.24
C HIS A 46 -0.05 10.37 10.96
N SER A 47 -1.14 10.83 10.35
CA SER A 47 -1.05 11.72 9.19
C SER A 47 -0.73 13.16 9.63
N LEU A 48 -0.18 13.99 8.73
CA LEU A 48 -0.01 15.42 8.99
C LEU A 48 -1.31 16.11 9.39
N ALA A 49 -2.45 15.64 8.86
CA ALA A 49 -3.77 16.17 9.20
C ALA A 49 -4.19 15.79 10.64
N ASP A 50 -3.84 14.59 11.10
CA ASP A 50 -4.13 14.16 12.47
C ASP A 50 -3.27 14.93 13.48
N VAL A 51 -1.99 15.12 13.17
CA VAL A 51 -1.09 15.97 13.96
C VAL A 51 -1.61 17.41 13.98
N ALA A 52 -1.97 17.97 12.82
CA ALA A 52 -2.56 19.31 12.72
C ALA A 52 -3.81 19.46 13.59
N ARG A 53 -4.72 18.47 13.56
CA ARG A 53 -5.91 18.45 14.41
C ARG A 53 -5.57 18.37 15.90
N HIS A 54 -4.56 17.58 16.27
CA HIS A 54 -4.14 17.40 17.66
C HIS A 54 -3.57 18.69 18.28
N PHE A 55 -2.83 19.48 17.50
CA PHE A 55 -2.21 20.72 17.97
C PHE A 55 -2.99 21.99 17.59
N GLY A 56 -4.13 21.87 16.92
CA GLY A 56 -4.91 23.03 16.46
C GLY A 56 -4.19 23.88 15.41
N LEU A 57 -3.32 23.26 14.61
CA LEU A 57 -2.53 23.93 13.57
C LEU A 57 -3.13 23.70 12.20
N SER A 58 -2.78 24.54 11.23
CA SER A 58 -3.03 24.23 9.83
C SER A 58 -2.11 23.10 9.38
N ARG A 59 -2.60 22.27 8.48
CA ARG A 59 -1.80 21.17 7.91
C ARG A 59 -0.51 21.68 7.24
N GLU A 60 -0.60 22.79 6.53
CA GLU A 60 0.56 23.40 5.86
C GLU A 60 1.62 23.85 6.88
N ARG A 61 1.18 24.35 8.04
CA ARG A 61 2.10 24.71 9.12
C ARG A 61 2.83 23.49 9.68
N VAL A 62 2.12 22.39 9.89
CA VAL A 62 2.73 21.11 10.34
C VAL A 62 3.71 20.57 9.30
N ARG A 63 3.35 20.65 8.02
CA ARG A 63 4.22 20.27 6.90
C ARG A 63 5.52 21.06 6.89
N GLN A 64 5.44 22.38 7.02
CA GLN A 64 6.62 23.24 7.09
C GLN A 64 7.52 22.88 8.28
N ILE A 65 6.92 22.59 9.44
CA ILE A 65 7.68 22.17 10.62
C ILE A 65 8.38 20.82 10.40
N TYR A 66 7.75 19.88 9.69
CA TYR A 66 8.38 18.62 9.30
C TYR A 66 9.59 18.85 8.38
N HIS A 67 9.43 19.62 7.30
CA HIS A 67 10.55 19.92 6.38
C HIS A 67 11.70 20.63 7.10
N ASP A 68 11.40 21.65 7.91
CA ASP A 68 12.40 22.48 8.55
C ASP A 68 13.24 21.75 9.63
N ASN A 69 12.71 20.69 10.25
CA ASN A 69 13.31 20.12 11.47
C ASN A 69 13.47 18.60 11.45
N LEU A 70 12.70 17.88 10.64
CA LEU A 70 12.68 16.42 10.63
C LEU A 70 13.28 15.88 9.34
N GLU A 71 12.88 16.37 8.17
CA GLU A 71 13.30 15.86 6.85
C GLU A 71 14.81 15.51 6.74
N PRO A 72 15.77 16.33 7.21
CA PRO A 72 17.20 15.99 7.15
C PRO A 72 17.60 14.70 7.88
N TYR A 73 16.80 14.25 8.85
CA TYR A 73 17.05 13.07 9.67
C TYR A 73 16.31 11.82 9.17
N PHE A 74 15.39 11.99 8.22
CA PHE A 74 14.59 10.89 7.66
C PHE A 74 14.98 10.51 6.22
N ASP A 75 15.81 11.32 5.54
CA ASP A 75 16.17 11.16 4.11
C ASP A 75 17.64 10.75 3.86
N GLU A 76 17.90 9.45 3.87
CA GLU A 76 18.90 8.83 3.00
C GLU A 76 18.17 7.94 1.99
N GLY A 77 17.66 8.55 0.91
CA GLY A 77 17.10 7.84 -0.25
C GLY A 77 15.60 7.52 -0.21
N GLY A 78 14.79 8.28 0.54
CA GLY A 78 13.40 7.93 0.81
C GLY A 78 12.42 9.09 0.73
N GLY A 79 12.58 9.98 -0.26
CA GLY A 79 11.61 11.03 -0.54
C GLY A 79 10.19 10.44 -0.58
N GLU A 80 9.37 10.88 0.36
CA GLU A 80 7.94 10.64 0.48
C GLU A 80 7.47 9.20 0.71
N ARG A 81 7.64 8.71 1.94
CA ARG A 81 6.81 7.62 2.50
C ARG A 81 5.80 8.08 3.56
N HIS A 82 5.37 9.34 3.51
CA HIS A 82 4.21 9.81 4.27
C HIS A 82 2.99 9.89 3.35
N VAL A 83 2.47 8.72 2.96
CA VAL A 83 1.15 8.61 2.31
C VAL A 83 0.11 9.04 3.33
N LEU A 84 -0.44 10.23 3.11
CA LEU A 84 -1.55 10.79 3.87
C LEU A 84 -2.81 9.91 3.70
N TYR A 85 -3.10 9.11 4.72
CA TYR A 85 -4.37 8.40 4.85
C TYR A 85 -5.49 9.37 5.24
N SER A 86 -6.13 9.97 4.24
CA SER A 86 -7.37 10.72 4.43
C SER A 86 -8.54 9.90 3.91
N ALA A 87 -9.30 9.30 4.83
CA ALA A 87 -10.65 8.83 4.59
C ALA A 87 -11.55 10.04 4.33
N LEU A 88 -11.80 10.38 3.07
CA LEU A 88 -12.83 11.33 2.67
C LEU A 88 -13.61 10.80 1.46
N ARG A 89 -14.94 10.80 1.64
CA ARG A 89 -15.96 10.46 0.65
C ARG A 89 -15.76 11.25 -0.64
N VAL A 90 -15.37 10.60 -1.73
CA VAL A 90 -15.58 11.13 -3.09
C VAL A 90 -15.93 9.99 -4.03
N HIS A 91 -17.03 10.16 -4.77
CA HIS A 91 -17.55 9.27 -5.78
C HIS A 91 -16.60 9.14 -7.00
N GLY A 92 -15.49 8.41 -6.84
CA GLY A 92 -14.78 7.82 -7.98
C GLY A 92 -15.54 6.57 -8.43
N LYS A 93 -15.89 6.46 -9.72
CA LYS A 93 -16.44 5.21 -10.27
C LYS A 93 -15.33 4.14 -10.25
N PHE A 94 -15.25 3.38 -9.16
CA PHE A 94 -14.41 2.18 -9.12
C PHE A 94 -14.87 1.20 -10.20
N PRO A 95 -13.94 0.54 -10.90
CA PRO A 95 -14.28 -0.59 -11.74
C PRO A 95 -15.06 -1.65 -10.94
N ASP A 96 -16.01 -2.32 -11.59
CA ASP A 96 -16.91 -3.24 -10.90
C ASP A 96 -16.16 -4.36 -10.16
N TYR A 97 -15.01 -4.80 -10.67
CA TYR A 97 -14.18 -5.83 -10.04
C TYR A 97 -13.55 -5.35 -8.72
N VAL A 98 -13.24 -4.05 -8.60
CA VAL A 98 -12.74 -3.45 -7.36
C VAL A 98 -13.87 -3.34 -6.34
N LEU A 99 -15.07 -2.93 -6.78
CA LEU A 99 -16.29 -2.96 -5.96
C LEU A 99 -16.67 -4.39 -5.52
N ARG A 100 -16.32 -5.41 -6.31
CA ARG A 100 -16.49 -6.83 -5.91
C ARG A 100 -15.51 -7.19 -4.80
N VAL A 101 -14.22 -6.90 -4.95
CA VAL A 101 -13.21 -7.09 -3.89
C VAL A 101 -13.64 -6.41 -2.61
N TRP A 102 -14.09 -5.16 -2.69
CA TRP A 102 -14.63 -4.43 -1.55
C TRP A 102 -15.72 -5.22 -0.83
N ARG A 103 -16.77 -5.62 -1.57
CA ARG A 103 -17.92 -6.34 -1.01
C ARG A 103 -17.52 -7.66 -0.38
N VAL A 104 -16.63 -8.43 -1.03
CA VAL A 104 -16.17 -9.72 -0.52
C VAL A 104 -15.29 -9.52 0.72
N ALA A 105 -14.34 -8.59 0.69
CA ALA A 105 -13.49 -8.27 1.84
C ALA A 105 -14.32 -7.91 3.08
N ARG A 106 -15.34 -7.04 2.93
CA ARG A 106 -16.25 -6.71 4.04
C ARG A 106 -17.00 -7.92 4.58
N LYS A 107 -17.48 -8.82 3.70
CA LYS A 107 -18.11 -10.09 4.14
C LYS A 107 -17.15 -10.99 4.91
N GLN A 108 -15.86 -10.90 4.64
CA GLN A 108 -14.81 -11.64 5.34
C GLN A 108 -14.38 -10.98 6.67
N GLY A 109 -15.00 -9.87 7.06
CA GLY A 109 -14.67 -9.11 8.26
C GLY A 109 -13.44 -8.22 8.11
N ILE A 110 -13.06 -7.87 6.89
CA ILE A 110 -11.92 -6.98 6.61
C ILE A 110 -12.45 -5.54 6.48
N ARG A 111 -11.83 -4.61 7.22
CA ARG A 111 -12.03 -3.17 7.07
C ARG A 111 -11.47 -2.74 5.72
N VAL A 112 -12.29 -2.06 4.92
CA VAL A 112 -11.91 -1.55 3.60
C VAL A 112 -11.92 -0.04 3.65
N GLU A 113 -10.81 0.57 3.27
CA GLU A 113 -10.60 2.01 3.26
C GLU A 113 -10.18 2.49 1.87
N HIS A 114 -10.58 3.71 1.54
CA HIS A 114 -10.17 4.36 0.31
C HIS A 114 -8.74 4.85 0.42
N ILE A 115 -7.99 4.72 -0.67
CA ILE A 115 -6.67 5.33 -0.81
C ILE A 115 -6.85 6.62 -1.62
N ASN A 116 -6.44 7.72 -1.03
CA ASN A 116 -6.20 8.96 -1.74
C ASN A 116 -4.68 9.14 -1.71
N TYR A 117 -3.99 9.18 -2.86
CA TYR A 117 -2.63 9.72 -2.81
C TYR A 117 -2.70 11.23 -2.88
N GLN A 118 -1.71 11.83 -2.23
CA GLN A 118 -1.44 13.22 -2.37
C GLN A 118 0.01 13.35 -2.81
N ASP A 119 0.24 14.12 -3.88
CA ASP A 119 1.60 14.38 -4.34
C ASP A 119 2.35 15.30 -3.37
N THR A 120 3.64 15.48 -3.66
CA THR A 120 4.54 16.44 -3.01
C THR A 120 3.98 17.84 -2.91
N GLU A 121 2.99 18.24 -3.71
CA GLU A 121 2.45 19.60 -3.72
C GLU A 121 1.11 19.70 -3.01
N GLY A 122 0.67 18.64 -2.33
CA GLY A 122 -0.60 18.65 -1.63
C GLY A 122 -1.80 18.51 -2.58
N ARG A 123 -1.62 18.13 -3.84
CA ARG A 123 -2.72 17.88 -4.77
C ARG A 123 -3.18 16.44 -4.58
N VAL A 124 -4.48 16.27 -4.29
CA VAL A 124 -5.08 14.94 -4.16
C VAL A 124 -5.26 14.39 -5.56
N TRP A 125 -4.43 13.42 -5.92
CA TRP A 125 -4.66 12.62 -7.12
C TRP A 125 -5.41 11.36 -6.72
N MET A 126 -6.51 11.07 -7.42
CA MET A 126 -7.10 9.74 -7.42
C MET A 126 -6.16 8.80 -8.17
N THR A 127 -5.11 8.36 -7.51
CA THR A 127 -4.11 7.47 -8.10
C THR A 127 -4.56 6.04 -7.92
N ASP A 128 -4.81 5.45 -9.08
CA ASP A 128 -5.19 4.07 -9.30
C ASP A 128 -6.57 3.69 -8.75
N HIS A 129 -7.54 3.72 -9.66
CA HIS A 129 -8.89 3.19 -9.43
C HIS A 129 -8.91 1.71 -8.99
N ASN A 130 -7.76 1.03 -8.97
CA ASN A 130 -7.63 -0.36 -8.61
C ASN A 130 -6.94 -0.57 -7.25
N ALA A 131 -6.56 0.48 -6.52
CA ALA A 131 -5.95 0.34 -5.21
C ALA A 131 -7.01 0.34 -4.08
N LEU A 132 -6.83 -0.51 -3.08
CA LEU A 132 -7.63 -0.53 -1.83
C LEU A 132 -6.74 -0.69 -0.60
N GLN A 133 -7.14 -0.09 0.54
CA GLN A 133 -6.53 -0.41 1.82
C GLN A 133 -7.41 -1.39 2.59
N LEU A 134 -6.85 -2.54 2.96
CA LEU A 134 -7.56 -3.67 3.56
C LEU A 134 -6.95 -3.98 4.94
N ASN A 135 -7.67 -3.69 6.03
CA ASN A 135 -7.14 -3.74 7.41
C ASN A 135 -5.76 -3.06 7.53
N GLY A 136 -5.66 -1.82 7.06
CA GLY A 136 -4.40 -1.07 7.06
C GLY A 136 -3.38 -1.51 6.00
N THR A 137 -3.55 -2.67 5.36
CA THR A 137 -2.62 -3.23 4.36
C THR A 137 -2.89 -2.65 2.98
N PHE A 138 -1.84 -2.21 2.29
CA PHE A 138 -1.95 -1.56 0.99
C PHE A 138 -2.04 -2.60 -0.14
N CYS A 139 -3.17 -2.63 -0.85
CA CYS A 139 -3.49 -3.69 -1.81
C CYS A 139 -3.77 -3.15 -3.21
N GLN A 140 -3.18 -3.78 -4.22
CA GLN A 140 -3.52 -3.53 -5.63
C GLN A 140 -4.48 -4.59 -6.14
N VAL A 141 -5.61 -4.18 -6.71
CA VAL A 141 -6.59 -5.07 -7.31
C VAL A 141 -6.29 -5.23 -8.80
N ARG A 142 -6.33 -6.47 -9.31
CA ARG A 142 -6.24 -6.74 -10.75
C ARG A 142 -7.30 -7.71 -11.21
N PHE A 143 -7.61 -7.63 -12.49
CA PHE A 143 -8.66 -8.42 -13.11
C PHE A 143 -8.10 -9.36 -14.18
N GLY A 144 -8.50 -10.63 -14.13
CA GLY A 144 -8.23 -11.63 -15.16
C GLY A 144 -9.54 -12.23 -15.68
N ALA A 145 -9.85 -12.02 -16.95
CA ALA A 145 -11.08 -12.53 -17.59
C ALA A 145 -10.85 -13.44 -18.79
N ASN A 146 -9.61 -13.56 -19.25
CA ASN A 146 -9.30 -14.30 -20.45
C ASN A 146 -8.73 -15.66 -20.10
N ILE A 147 -9.28 -16.71 -20.71
CA ILE A 147 -8.65 -18.02 -20.72
C ILE A 147 -7.41 -17.96 -21.61
N ARG A 148 -6.28 -18.38 -21.08
CA ARG A 148 -5.05 -18.64 -21.81
C ARG A 148 -4.63 -20.08 -21.60
N ASN A 149 -4.15 -20.68 -22.68
CA ASN A 149 -3.41 -21.92 -22.62
C ASN A 149 -1.92 -21.62 -22.95
N PRO A 150 -1.03 -21.54 -21.95
CA PRO A 150 0.36 -21.09 -22.14
C PRO A 150 1.20 -22.03 -23.02
N SER A 151 0.71 -23.23 -23.33
CA SER A 151 1.31 -24.11 -24.33
C SER A 151 0.18 -24.89 -24.98
N GLY A 152 0.13 -25.09 -26.29
CA GLY A 152 -0.96 -25.81 -26.98
C GLY A 152 -1.18 -27.28 -26.57
N LYS A 153 -0.71 -27.69 -25.38
CA LYS A 153 -0.88 -28.99 -24.74
C LYS A 153 -2.08 -28.95 -23.79
N LYS A 154 -2.84 -30.04 -23.76
CA LYS A 154 -4.18 -30.18 -23.17
C LYS A 154 -4.24 -30.26 -21.63
N SER A 155 -3.45 -29.49 -20.88
CA SER A 155 -3.42 -29.65 -19.42
C SER A 155 -3.27 -28.33 -18.68
N GLY A 156 -4.37 -27.59 -18.57
CA GLY A 156 -4.53 -26.45 -17.66
C GLY A 156 -5.17 -25.24 -18.32
N PHE A 157 -6.30 -24.78 -17.76
CA PHE A 157 -6.87 -23.47 -18.10
C PHE A 157 -6.35 -22.44 -17.12
N TRP A 158 -5.71 -21.40 -17.63
CA TRP A 158 -5.15 -20.30 -16.85
C TRP A 158 -5.78 -18.98 -17.26
N THR A 159 -5.69 -17.97 -16.42
CA THR A 159 -5.76 -16.58 -16.86
C THR A 159 -4.42 -15.91 -16.61
N MET A 160 -3.98 -15.06 -17.53
CA MET A 160 -2.70 -14.36 -17.41
C MET A 160 -2.98 -12.89 -17.11
N VAL A 161 -2.31 -12.37 -16.08
CA VAL A 161 -2.37 -10.98 -15.67
C VAL A 161 -0.95 -10.42 -15.69
N ASN A 162 -0.78 -9.27 -16.36
CA ASN A 162 0.50 -8.55 -16.34
C ASN A 162 0.59 -7.67 -15.10
N VAL A 163 1.71 -7.77 -14.38
CA VAL A 163 2.00 -6.96 -13.20
C VAL A 163 3.30 -6.18 -13.45
N PRO A 164 3.25 -4.84 -13.55
CA PRO A 164 4.45 -4.02 -13.63
C PRO A 164 5.32 -4.19 -12.39
N VAL A 165 6.63 -4.29 -12.60
CA VAL A 165 7.59 -4.55 -11.51
C VAL A 165 7.59 -3.40 -10.50
N ASP A 166 7.46 -2.16 -10.95
CA ASP A 166 7.40 -0.98 -10.09
C ASP A 166 6.14 -0.97 -9.21
N GLU A 167 5.04 -1.61 -9.64
CA GLU A 167 3.86 -1.77 -8.81
C GLU A 167 4.07 -2.84 -7.74
N ILE A 168 4.83 -3.92 -8.00
CA ILE A 168 5.11 -4.94 -6.97
C ILE A 168 5.81 -4.32 -5.75
N GLU A 169 6.64 -3.30 -5.97
CA GLU A 169 7.36 -2.61 -4.90
C GLU A 169 6.52 -1.57 -4.16
N LYS A 170 5.41 -1.12 -4.76
CA LYS A 170 4.51 -0.09 -4.18
C LYS A 170 3.46 -0.66 -3.25
N PHE A 171 3.07 -1.92 -3.41
CA PHE A 171 1.98 -2.54 -2.67
C PHE A 171 2.45 -3.64 -1.74
N ASP A 172 1.78 -3.85 -0.61
CA ASP A 172 2.05 -4.96 0.29
C ASP A 172 1.50 -6.27 -0.27
N PHE A 173 0.31 -6.18 -0.87
CA PHE A 173 -0.43 -7.30 -1.43
C PHE A 173 -1.03 -6.95 -2.80
N HIS A 174 -1.28 -8.00 -3.58
CA HIS A 174 -2.09 -7.95 -4.77
C HIS A 174 -3.30 -8.87 -4.62
N VAL A 175 -4.48 -8.34 -4.97
CA VAL A 175 -5.73 -9.08 -5.00
C VAL A 175 -6.13 -9.28 -6.45
N PHE A 176 -6.03 -10.51 -6.94
CA PHE A 176 -6.46 -10.86 -8.28
C PHE A 176 -7.90 -11.35 -8.26
N VAL A 177 -8.75 -10.75 -9.08
CA VAL A 177 -10.11 -11.18 -9.35
C VAL A 177 -10.12 -11.92 -10.67
N VAL A 178 -10.48 -13.20 -10.63
CA VAL A 178 -10.58 -14.04 -11.81
C VAL A 178 -12.05 -14.29 -12.11
N GLN A 179 -12.51 -13.83 -13.26
CA GLN A 179 -13.88 -13.98 -13.71
C GLN A 179 -13.91 -14.40 -15.17
N VAL A 180 -14.12 -15.70 -15.37
CA VAL A 180 -14.18 -16.32 -16.69
C VAL A 180 -15.56 -16.97 -16.83
N PRO A 181 -16.21 -16.92 -18.01
CA PRO A 181 -17.46 -17.64 -18.24
C PRO A 181 -17.36 -19.12 -17.82
N ASP A 182 -18.41 -19.66 -17.21
CA ASP A 182 -18.52 -21.06 -16.78
C ASP A 182 -17.51 -21.52 -15.72
N ILE A 183 -16.72 -20.60 -15.15
CA ILE A 183 -15.78 -20.87 -14.06
C ILE A 183 -16.18 -20.04 -12.85
N PRO A 184 -16.30 -20.64 -11.65
CA PRO A 184 -16.58 -19.89 -10.43
C PRO A 184 -15.58 -18.75 -10.26
N GLU A 185 -16.08 -17.58 -9.85
CA GLU A 185 -15.22 -16.44 -9.54
C GLU A 185 -14.20 -16.83 -8.45
N LYS A 186 -12.95 -16.44 -8.67
CA LYS A 186 -11.86 -16.70 -7.71
C LYS A 186 -11.17 -15.41 -7.33
N PHE A 187 -10.74 -15.36 -6.07
CA PHE A 187 -9.90 -14.30 -5.54
C PHE A 187 -8.54 -14.90 -5.16
N PHE A 188 -7.44 -14.27 -5.56
CA PHE A 188 -6.10 -14.64 -5.09
C PHE A 188 -5.52 -13.46 -4.31
N ILE A 189 -5.18 -13.69 -3.05
CA ILE A 189 -4.63 -12.69 -2.14
C ILE A 189 -3.16 -13.03 -1.96
N VAL A 190 -2.28 -12.24 -2.58
CA VAL A 190 -0.87 -12.61 -2.75
C VAL A 190 0.03 -11.51 -2.19
N PRO A 191 0.93 -11.81 -1.25
CA PRO A 191 1.94 -10.83 -0.81
C PRO A 191 2.85 -10.45 -1.98
N SER A 192 3.18 -9.17 -2.11
CA SER A 192 4.02 -8.68 -3.21
C SER A 192 5.42 -9.31 -3.23
N LYS A 193 5.98 -9.57 -2.05
CA LYS A 193 7.24 -10.32 -1.90
C LYS A 193 7.20 -11.70 -2.57
N MET A 194 6.03 -12.34 -2.61
CA MET A 194 5.86 -13.64 -3.27
C MET A 194 5.75 -13.45 -4.79
N LEU A 195 5.03 -12.44 -5.27
CA LEU A 195 5.00 -12.14 -6.70
C LEU A 195 6.39 -11.79 -7.25
N ALA A 196 7.25 -11.17 -6.44
CA ALA A 196 8.63 -10.88 -6.81
C ALA A 196 9.48 -12.14 -7.09
N THR A 197 9.07 -13.32 -6.62
CA THR A 197 9.76 -14.60 -6.91
C THR A 197 9.33 -15.23 -8.23
N ILE A 198 8.24 -14.78 -8.85
CA ILE A 198 7.78 -15.29 -10.16
C ILE A 198 8.77 -14.81 -11.23
N PRO A 199 9.39 -15.68 -12.06
CA PRO A 199 10.37 -15.27 -13.06
C PRO A 199 9.87 -14.10 -13.92
N ARG A 200 10.77 -13.16 -14.23
CA ARG A 200 10.47 -12.09 -15.18
C ARG A 200 10.29 -12.71 -16.55
N HIS A 201 9.19 -12.39 -17.23
CA HIS A 201 9.06 -12.71 -18.63
C HIS A 201 9.71 -11.56 -19.42
N ASN A 202 10.60 -11.88 -20.36
CA ASN A 202 11.36 -10.87 -21.13
C ASN A 202 10.50 -10.16 -22.19
N SER A 203 9.21 -9.92 -21.93
CA SER A 203 8.39 -9.05 -22.77
C SER A 203 8.73 -7.59 -22.44
N VAL A 204 9.89 -7.15 -22.93
CA VAL A 204 10.34 -5.76 -22.87
C VAL A 204 9.53 -4.95 -23.88
N THR A 205 8.32 -4.54 -23.52
CA THR A 205 7.81 -3.27 -24.07
C THR A 205 8.74 -2.18 -23.53
N LYS A 206 9.35 -1.40 -24.44
CA LYS A 206 10.53 -0.52 -24.24
C LYS A 206 10.61 0.29 -22.94
N ASP A 207 9.50 0.49 -22.22
CA ASP A 207 9.43 1.40 -21.08
C ASP A 207 9.03 0.77 -19.73
N ARG A 208 8.64 -0.52 -19.64
CA ARG A 208 8.27 -1.15 -18.35
C ARG A 208 8.58 -2.64 -18.27
N ALA A 209 9.30 -3.05 -17.22
CA ALA A 209 9.47 -4.46 -16.88
C ALA A 209 8.15 -5.03 -16.32
N LEU A 210 7.70 -6.17 -16.86
CA LEU A 210 6.45 -6.84 -16.48
C LEU A 210 6.72 -8.24 -15.92
N ARG A 211 5.85 -8.68 -15.02
CA ARG A 211 5.73 -10.09 -14.63
C ARG A 211 4.42 -10.65 -15.15
N GLU A 212 4.50 -11.75 -15.88
CA GLU A 212 3.35 -12.49 -16.38
C GLU A 212 2.89 -13.46 -15.29
N VAL A 213 1.75 -13.16 -14.67
CA VAL A 213 1.18 -13.94 -13.57
C VAL A 213 0.09 -14.84 -14.12
N TYR A 214 0.31 -16.15 -14.04
CA TYR A 214 -0.65 -17.16 -14.50
C TYR A 214 -1.46 -17.71 -13.33
N LEU A 215 -2.75 -17.38 -13.28
CA LEU A 215 -3.69 -17.78 -12.24
C LEU A 215 -4.51 -19.00 -12.69
N PRO A 216 -4.63 -20.05 -11.87
CA PRO A 216 -5.28 -21.30 -12.26
C PRO A 216 -6.81 -21.19 -12.25
N LEU A 217 -7.46 -21.65 -13.33
CA LEU A 217 -8.92 -21.63 -13.46
C LEU A 217 -9.60 -22.92 -12.95
N GLY A 218 -8.92 -24.07 -12.99
CA GLY A 218 -9.48 -25.39 -12.63
C GLY A 218 -8.59 -26.25 -11.73
N LYS A 219 -8.94 -27.54 -11.58
CA LYS A 219 -8.10 -28.52 -10.88
C LYS A 219 -6.80 -28.74 -11.67
N TRP A 220 -5.69 -28.69 -10.95
CA TRP A 220 -4.35 -28.84 -11.47
C TRP A 220 -4.16 -30.23 -12.06
N TYR A 221 -3.75 -30.29 -13.32
CA TYR A 221 -3.02 -31.46 -13.79
C TYR A 221 -1.55 -31.11 -13.67
N GLU A 222 -0.81 -31.91 -12.90
CA GLU A 222 0.62 -31.77 -12.67
C GLU A 222 1.34 -31.78 -14.03
N TYR A 223 1.76 -30.61 -14.53
CA TYR A 223 2.69 -30.54 -15.64
C TYR A 223 3.75 -29.44 -15.45
N SER A 224 4.98 -29.88 -15.74
CA SER A 224 6.31 -29.24 -15.72
C SER A 224 6.67 -28.41 -14.48
N GLN A 225 7.70 -28.91 -13.80
CA GLN A 225 8.26 -28.50 -12.51
C GLN A 225 8.84 -27.08 -12.44
N ASP A 226 8.78 -26.30 -13.52
CA ASP A 226 9.55 -25.07 -13.61
C ASP A 226 8.89 -23.92 -12.85
N TRP A 227 7.56 -23.83 -12.79
CA TRP A 227 6.85 -22.68 -12.19
C TRP A 227 5.95 -23.11 -11.01
N LYS A 228 6.56 -23.55 -9.89
CA LYS A 228 5.89 -24.00 -8.65
C LYS A 228 5.35 -22.85 -7.80
N PHE A 229 4.59 -21.91 -8.36
CA PHE A 229 3.92 -20.92 -7.50
C PHE A 229 2.72 -21.58 -6.81
N PRO A 230 2.65 -21.60 -5.46
CA PRO A 230 1.64 -22.36 -4.73
C PRO A 230 0.31 -21.60 -4.67
N TRP A 231 -0.38 -21.44 -5.81
CA TRP A 231 -1.60 -20.63 -5.91
C TRP A 231 -2.71 -21.10 -4.97
N ASN A 232 -2.76 -22.38 -4.63
CA ASN A 232 -3.70 -22.94 -3.66
C ASN A 232 -3.57 -22.31 -2.26
N LYS A 233 -2.38 -21.82 -1.88
CA LYS A 233 -2.18 -21.12 -0.60
C LYS A 233 -2.76 -19.70 -0.59
N TYR A 234 -3.00 -19.13 -1.77
CA TYR A 234 -3.42 -17.74 -1.94
C TYR A 234 -4.85 -17.61 -2.47
N GLU A 235 -5.45 -18.68 -2.97
CA GLU A 235 -6.85 -18.73 -3.40
C GLU A 235 -7.77 -18.53 -2.18
N ASN A 236 -8.61 -17.48 -2.24
CA ASN A 236 -9.49 -17.02 -1.18
C ASN A 236 -8.80 -16.82 0.18
N ALA A 237 -7.49 -16.55 0.17
CA ALA A 237 -6.66 -16.39 1.36
C ALA A 237 -6.85 -15.02 2.06
N TRP A 238 -8.10 -14.60 2.25
CA TRP A 238 -8.48 -13.36 2.95
C TRP A 238 -7.94 -13.30 4.38
N HIS A 239 -7.68 -14.45 5.01
CA HIS A 239 -7.05 -14.53 6.32
C HIS A 239 -5.65 -13.90 6.36
N LEU A 240 -4.95 -13.80 5.22
CA LEU A 240 -3.63 -13.16 5.13
C LEU A 240 -3.70 -11.63 5.36
N LEU A 241 -4.88 -11.05 5.19
CA LEU A 241 -5.16 -9.63 5.42
C LEU A 241 -5.85 -9.37 6.76
N LYS A 242 -6.07 -10.39 7.58
CA LYS A 242 -6.58 -10.20 8.95
C LYS A 242 -5.39 -9.84 9.83
N GLU A 243 -5.55 -8.81 10.67
CA GLU A 243 -4.53 -8.44 11.65
C GLU A 243 -4.07 -9.70 12.39
N LYS A 244 -2.75 -9.88 12.49
CA LYS A 244 -2.21 -10.78 13.51
C LYS A 244 -2.65 -10.18 14.84
N LYS A 245 -3.50 -10.88 15.58
CA LYS A 245 -3.65 -10.63 17.01
C LYS A 245 -2.26 -10.86 17.61
N GLU A 246 -1.54 -9.78 17.87
CA GLU A 246 -0.47 -9.77 18.85
C GLU A 246 -1.08 -9.86 20.25
#